data_AF-A0A2I1HXP9-F1
#
_entry.id   AF-A0A2I1HXP9-F1
#
_cell.length_a   1.000
_cell.length_b   1.000
_cell.length_c   1.000
_cell.angle_alpha   90.00
_cell.angle_beta   90.00
_cell.angle_gamma   90.00
#
_symmetry.space_group_name_H-M   'P 1'
#
loop_
_entity.id
_entity.type
_entity.pdbx_description
1 polymer ?
#
loop_
_entity_poly.entity_id
_entity_poly.type
_entity_poly.pdbx_seq_one_letter_code
_entity_poly.pdbx_strand_id
1 'polypeptide(L)'
;MLERYTDLIERLVRDSLTRTREFNQALSFTNDGTLYFTVWDEDGTTFFSRSEREPSTSADLQTDCDSVAAYVLTTQLGAKRAMALHFDLPRFPRKIDQLHPSWVAEKTPWPPTLLYHRIDDPSVRFYSNTPSIAVPTTHAMQDDLEDLLKKYMA
;
A
#
# COMPACT_ATOMS: atom_id res chain seq x y z
N MET A 1 3.41 -0.61 -17.67
CA MET A 1 3.32 0.56 -16.77
C MET A 1 2.05 0.41 -15.94
N LEU A 2 1.89 1.10 -14.81
CA LEU A 2 0.79 0.96 -13.83
C LEU A 2 -0.62 1.37 -14.35
N GLU A 3 -0.88 1.22 -15.65
CA GLU A 3 -2.07 1.66 -16.38
C GLU A 3 -3.37 1.20 -15.73
N ARG A 4 -3.38 -0.03 -15.17
CA ARG A 4 -4.54 -0.59 -14.48
C ARG A 4 -4.92 0.17 -13.19
N TYR A 5 -4.00 0.93 -12.60
CA TYR A 5 -4.21 1.70 -11.37
C TYR A 5 -4.22 3.21 -11.59
N THR A 6 -4.11 3.68 -12.84
CA THR A 6 -4.03 5.12 -13.16
C THR A 6 -5.21 5.88 -12.56
N ASP A 7 -6.44 5.44 -12.78
CA ASP A 7 -7.64 6.13 -12.28
C ASP A 7 -7.65 6.21 -10.75
N LEU A 8 -7.25 5.14 -10.06
CA LEU A 8 -7.18 5.09 -8.60
C LEU A 8 -6.12 6.05 -8.06
N ILE A 9 -4.91 6.00 -8.63
CA ILE A 9 -3.78 6.86 -8.27
C ILE A 9 -4.17 8.33 -8.49
N GLU A 10 -4.72 8.65 -9.67
CA GLU A 10 -5.17 9.99 -9.99
C GLU A 10 -6.23 10.48 -9.01
N ARG A 11 -7.23 9.66 -8.70
CA ARG A 11 -8.30 10.05 -7.76
C ARG A 11 -7.75 10.37 -6.37
N LEU A 12 -6.79 9.60 -5.87
CA LEU A 12 -6.19 9.80 -4.54
C LEU A 12 -5.25 11.02 -4.49
N VAL A 13 -4.51 11.29 -5.56
CA VAL A 13 -3.51 12.37 -5.63
C VAL A 13 -4.11 13.70 -6.12
N ARG A 14 -5.21 13.67 -6.88
CA ARG A 14 -5.86 14.87 -7.41
C ARG A 14 -6.31 15.80 -6.29
N ASP A 15 -6.03 17.09 -6.42
CA ASP A 15 -6.31 18.11 -5.38
C ASP A 15 -5.61 17.87 -4.04
N SER A 16 -4.63 16.94 -3.99
CA SER A 16 -3.69 16.85 -2.88
C SER A 16 -2.39 17.56 -3.25
N LEU A 17 -1.67 18.08 -2.26
CA LEU A 17 -0.31 18.63 -2.46
C LEU A 17 0.74 17.51 -2.64
N THR A 18 0.32 16.26 -2.87
CA THR A 18 1.23 15.14 -3.10
C THR A 18 1.89 15.28 -4.47
N ARG A 19 3.21 15.38 -4.45
CA ARG A 19 4.06 15.42 -5.64
C ARG A 19 4.26 13.99 -6.15
N THR A 20 4.07 13.81 -7.46
CA THR A 20 4.33 12.57 -8.18
C THR A 20 5.56 12.74 -9.05
N ARG A 21 6.43 11.74 -9.10
CA ARG A 21 7.55 11.68 -10.04
C ARG A 21 7.76 10.26 -10.55
N GLU A 22 8.28 10.16 -11.77
CA GLU A 22 8.84 8.91 -12.27
C GLU A 22 10.25 8.70 -11.73
N PHE A 23 10.60 7.46 -11.43
CA PHE A 23 11.92 7.05 -10.94
C PHE A 23 12.15 5.57 -11.30
N ASN A 24 13.17 5.24 -12.09
CA ASN A 24 13.51 3.85 -12.45
C ASN A 24 12.29 3.00 -12.89
N GLN A 25 11.47 3.53 -13.81
CA GLN A 25 10.24 2.87 -14.30
C GLN A 25 9.14 2.68 -13.22
N ALA A 26 9.30 3.30 -12.06
CA ALA A 26 8.33 3.36 -10.98
C ALA A 26 7.69 4.75 -10.87
N LEU A 27 6.54 4.82 -10.19
CA LEU A 27 5.94 6.07 -9.73
C LEU A 27 6.21 6.28 -8.25
N SER A 28 6.72 7.44 -7.89
CA SER A 28 7.04 7.81 -6.51
C SER A 28 6.29 9.06 -6.06
N PHE A 29 5.78 9.01 -4.83
CA PHE A 29 4.87 10.00 -4.26
C PHE A 29 5.42 10.57 -2.94
N THR A 30 5.38 11.88 -2.77
CA THR A 30 5.80 12.56 -1.54
C THR A 30 5.05 13.88 -1.32
N ASN A 31 4.89 14.32 -0.08
CA ASN A 31 4.30 15.64 0.23
C ASN A 31 5.39 16.70 0.44
N ASP A 32 6.44 16.34 1.18
CA ASP A 32 7.44 17.25 1.72
C ASP A 32 8.89 16.90 1.32
N GLY A 33 9.09 15.78 0.61
CA GLY A 33 10.41 15.27 0.26
C GLY A 33 11.08 14.45 1.35
N THR A 34 10.40 14.16 2.46
CA THR A 34 10.93 13.34 3.56
C THR A 34 10.54 11.88 3.42
N LEU A 35 9.25 11.61 3.16
CA LEU A 35 8.73 10.24 3.03
C LEU A 35 8.26 9.98 1.61
N TYR A 36 8.86 8.98 0.97
CA TYR A 36 8.52 8.51 -0.36
C TYR A 36 7.72 7.22 -0.26
N PHE A 37 6.70 7.11 -1.11
CA PHE A 37 6.03 5.85 -1.42
C PHE A 37 6.21 5.60 -2.90
N THR A 38 6.78 4.47 -3.26
CA THR A 38 7.08 4.12 -4.64
C THR A 38 6.33 2.85 -5.00
N VAL A 39 5.77 2.80 -6.21
CA VAL A 39 5.07 1.64 -6.77
C VAL A 39 5.56 1.40 -8.19
N TRP A 40 5.74 0.12 -8.53
CA TRP A 40 6.06 -0.33 -9.89
C TRP A 40 5.43 -1.69 -10.14
N ASP A 41 5.36 -2.06 -11.42
CA ASP A 41 4.87 -3.36 -11.86
C ASP A 41 5.96 -4.03 -12.68
N GLU A 42 6.24 -5.30 -12.39
CA GLU A 42 7.20 -6.14 -13.10
C GLU A 42 6.61 -7.55 -13.22
N ASP A 43 6.50 -8.06 -14.45
CA ASP A 43 5.97 -9.38 -14.78
C ASP A 43 4.62 -9.74 -14.12
N GLY A 44 3.72 -8.76 -14.03
CA GLY A 44 2.38 -8.93 -13.44
C GLY A 44 2.36 -8.97 -11.91
N THR A 45 3.50 -8.70 -11.27
CA THR A 45 3.60 -8.46 -9.83
C THR A 45 3.73 -6.96 -9.59
N THR A 46 2.88 -6.43 -8.72
CA THR A 46 2.98 -5.04 -8.26
C THR A 46 3.79 -4.98 -6.98
N PHE A 47 4.76 -4.07 -6.95
CA PHE A 47 5.70 -3.88 -5.86
C PHE A 47 5.54 -2.50 -5.25
N PHE A 48 5.81 -2.41 -3.95
CA PHE A 48 5.66 -1.20 -3.16
C PHE A 48 6.87 -1.00 -2.25
N SER A 49 7.31 0.24 -2.12
CA SER A 49 8.40 0.64 -1.24
C SER A 49 8.05 1.92 -0.49
N ARG A 50 8.46 2.01 0.77
CA ARG A 50 8.54 3.25 1.55
C ARG A 50 9.99 3.53 1.87
N SER A 51 10.43 4.74 1.56
CA SER A 51 11.79 5.17 1.83
C SER A 51 11.82 6.59 2.36
N GLU A 52 12.81 6.86 3.21
CA GLU A 52 13.08 8.20 3.70
C GLU A 52 14.08 8.91 2.78
N ARG A 53 13.93 10.23 2.64
CA ARG A 53 14.84 11.18 1.96
C ARG A 53 14.98 11.03 0.44
N GLU A 54 14.84 9.84 -0.10
CA GLU A 54 14.89 9.57 -1.54
C GLU A 54 13.94 8.42 -1.92
N PRO A 55 13.59 8.23 -3.20
CA PRO A 55 12.69 7.17 -3.63
C PRO A 55 13.48 5.85 -3.74
N SER A 56 12.83 4.71 -3.49
CA SER A 56 13.47 3.40 -3.57
C SER A 56 12.64 2.42 -4.38
N THR A 57 13.31 1.47 -5.04
CA THR A 57 12.73 0.26 -5.64
C THR A 57 13.10 -0.99 -4.84
N SER A 58 13.52 -0.83 -3.58
CA SER A 58 13.65 -1.93 -2.63
C SER A 58 12.27 -2.26 -2.06
N ALA A 59 11.69 -3.38 -2.48
CA ALA A 59 10.32 -3.73 -2.12
C ALA A 59 10.15 -4.03 -0.63
N ASP A 60 9.16 -3.37 -0.02
CA ASP A 60 8.65 -3.70 1.31
C ASP A 60 7.43 -4.61 1.24
N LEU A 61 6.67 -4.53 0.14
CA LEU A 61 5.50 -5.35 -0.14
C LEU A 61 5.43 -5.66 -1.63
N GLN A 62 5.08 -6.90 -1.98
CA GLN A 62 4.79 -7.31 -3.36
C GLN A 62 3.58 -8.23 -3.42
N THR A 63 2.81 -8.12 -4.50
CA THR A 63 1.59 -8.92 -4.70
C THR A 63 1.29 -9.11 -6.19
N ASP A 64 0.79 -10.30 -6.53
CA ASP A 64 0.18 -10.65 -7.82
C ASP A 64 -1.36 -10.47 -7.78
N CYS A 65 -1.91 -9.98 -6.67
CA CYS A 65 -3.35 -9.80 -6.47
C CYS A 65 -3.75 -8.32 -6.64
N ASP A 66 -4.52 -8.04 -7.70
CA ASP A 66 -4.99 -6.68 -8.02
C ASP A 66 -5.78 -6.03 -6.85
N SER A 67 -6.60 -6.81 -6.15
CA SER A 67 -7.34 -6.34 -4.98
C SER A 67 -6.37 -5.85 -3.90
N VAL A 68 -5.35 -6.65 -3.55
CA VAL A 68 -4.37 -6.26 -2.52
C VAL A 68 -3.65 -4.98 -2.94
N ALA A 69 -3.21 -4.89 -4.20
CA ALA A 69 -2.55 -3.71 -4.72
C ALA A 69 -3.44 -2.45 -4.61
N ALA A 70 -4.72 -2.56 -4.94
CA ALA A 70 -5.68 -1.45 -4.80
C ALA A 70 -5.83 -0.97 -3.34
N TYR A 71 -5.89 -1.89 -2.36
CA TYR A 71 -5.93 -1.52 -0.93
C TYR A 71 -4.61 -0.90 -0.44
N VAL A 72 -3.46 -1.39 -0.89
CA VAL A 72 -2.16 -0.81 -0.56
C VAL A 72 -2.07 0.61 -1.13
N LEU A 73 -2.43 0.82 -2.39
CA LEU A 73 -2.48 2.15 -3.00
C LEU A 73 -3.42 3.10 -2.24
N THR A 74 -4.64 2.64 -1.95
CA THR A 74 -5.67 3.43 -1.25
C THR A 74 -5.18 3.87 0.13
N THR A 75 -4.63 2.95 0.91
CA THR A 75 -4.16 3.27 2.28
C THR A 75 -2.91 4.16 2.27
N GLN A 76 -1.94 3.91 1.38
CA GLN A 76 -0.69 4.68 1.36
C GLN A 76 -0.86 6.07 0.73
N LEU A 77 -1.54 6.19 -0.41
CA LEU A 77 -1.81 7.48 -1.03
C LEU A 77 -2.89 8.25 -0.30
N GLY A 78 -3.92 7.57 0.23
CA GLY A 78 -4.90 8.18 1.13
C GLY A 78 -4.24 8.74 2.39
N ALA A 79 -3.25 8.03 2.96
CA ALA A 79 -2.47 8.55 4.07
C ALA A 79 -1.70 9.84 3.72
N LYS A 80 -1.05 9.86 2.56
CA LYS A 80 -0.37 11.07 2.07
C LYS A 80 -1.35 12.20 1.82
N ARG A 81 -2.51 11.93 1.22
CA ARG A 81 -3.56 12.92 1.00
C ARG A 81 -4.01 13.54 2.32
N ALA A 82 -4.33 12.75 3.35
CA ALA A 82 -4.74 13.28 4.64
C ALA A 82 -3.64 14.08 5.34
N MET A 83 -2.37 13.68 5.19
CA MET A 83 -1.24 14.48 5.66
C MET A 83 -1.13 15.82 4.94
N ALA A 84 -1.40 15.86 3.63
CA ALA A 84 -1.35 17.07 2.82
C ALA A 84 -2.52 18.03 3.09
N LEU A 85 -3.70 17.48 3.41
CA LEU A 85 -4.93 18.24 3.64
C LEU A 85 -5.30 18.39 5.12
N HIS A 86 -4.51 17.81 6.02
CA HIS A 86 -4.64 17.88 7.48
C HIS A 86 -5.99 17.37 8.04
N PHE A 87 -6.51 16.25 7.53
CA PHE A 87 -7.69 15.59 8.08
C PHE A 87 -7.38 14.23 8.74
N ASP A 88 -8.34 13.70 9.49
CA ASP A 88 -8.18 12.47 10.26
C ASP A 88 -8.14 11.20 9.40
N LEU A 89 -7.21 10.31 9.72
CA LEU A 89 -7.00 9.04 9.04
C LEU A 89 -7.83 7.91 9.68
N PRO A 90 -8.33 6.94 8.90
CA PRO A 90 -8.64 5.62 9.42
C PRO A 90 -7.45 5.04 10.19
N ARG A 91 -7.67 4.63 11.45
CA ARG A 91 -6.62 4.09 12.32
C ARG A 91 -6.63 2.57 12.28
N PHE A 92 -5.67 1.99 11.58
CA PHE A 92 -5.46 0.54 11.56
C PHE A 92 -4.29 0.11 12.47
N PRO A 93 -4.36 -1.10 13.07
CA PRO A 93 -3.23 -1.72 13.74
C PRO A 93 -2.01 -1.87 12.84
N ARG A 94 -0.80 -1.87 13.42
CA ARG A 94 0.49 -1.88 12.68
C ARG A 94 1.44 -3.00 13.10
N LYS A 95 1.12 -3.72 14.17
CA LYS A 95 1.99 -4.75 14.73
C LYS A 95 1.47 -6.13 14.36
N ILE A 96 2.39 -7.07 14.16
CA ILE A 96 2.08 -8.42 13.70
C ILE A 96 1.20 -9.20 14.69
N ASP A 97 1.30 -8.92 15.99
CA ASP A 97 0.45 -9.48 17.05
C ASP A 97 -1.00 -8.94 17.00
N GLN A 98 -1.28 -7.95 16.14
CA GLN A 98 -2.59 -7.38 15.88
C GLN A 98 -3.10 -7.71 14.47
N LEU A 99 -2.55 -8.76 13.84
CA LEU A 99 -3.02 -9.24 12.53
C LEU A 99 -4.52 -9.55 12.58
N HIS A 100 -5.25 -9.18 11.52
CA HIS A 100 -6.68 -9.46 11.46
C HIS A 100 -6.94 -10.99 11.50
N PRO A 101 -7.91 -11.51 12.28
CA PRO A 101 -8.11 -12.95 12.48
C PRO A 101 -8.43 -13.75 11.21
N SER A 102 -8.88 -13.09 10.13
CA SER A 102 -9.12 -13.74 8.83
C SER A 102 -7.85 -13.95 8.00
N TRP A 103 -6.69 -13.57 8.52
CA TRP A 103 -5.41 -13.62 7.82
C TRP A 103 -4.39 -14.44 8.59
N VAL A 104 -3.47 -15.06 7.84
CA VAL A 104 -2.29 -15.75 8.36
C VAL A 104 -1.05 -15.05 7.82
N ALA A 105 0.01 -15.02 8.64
CA ALA A 105 1.34 -14.59 8.24
C ALA A 105 2.32 -15.76 8.41
N GLU A 106 2.76 -16.33 7.29
CA GLU A 106 3.66 -17.48 7.26
C GLU A 106 5.12 -17.05 7.03
N LYS A 107 6.05 -17.80 7.62
CA LYS A 107 7.48 -17.57 7.38
C LYS A 107 7.84 -18.03 5.98
N THR A 108 8.62 -17.21 5.28
CA THR A 108 9.20 -17.58 3.98
C THR A 108 10.66 -18.01 4.14
N PRO A 109 11.28 -18.60 3.11
CA PRO A 109 12.72 -18.82 3.05
C PRO A 109 13.58 -17.54 3.07
N TRP A 110 12.97 -16.35 2.97
CA TRP A 110 13.66 -15.06 2.91
C TRP A 110 13.33 -14.18 4.13
N PRO A 111 13.85 -14.48 5.33
CA PRO A 111 13.69 -13.57 6.46
C PRO A 111 14.22 -12.16 6.15
N PRO A 112 13.54 -11.08 6.57
CA PRO A 112 12.36 -11.06 7.45
C PRO A 112 11.01 -11.09 6.72
N THR A 113 10.96 -11.42 5.43
CA THR A 113 9.74 -11.45 4.62
C THR A 113 8.78 -12.55 5.08
N LEU A 114 7.52 -12.18 5.29
CA LEU A 114 6.40 -13.07 5.57
C LEU A 114 5.45 -13.12 4.37
N LEU A 115 4.79 -14.25 4.19
CA LEU A 115 3.66 -14.41 3.27
C LEU A 115 2.37 -14.17 4.06
N TYR A 116 1.62 -13.14 3.68
CA TYR A 116 0.30 -12.86 4.22
C TYR A 116 -0.75 -13.38 3.25
N HIS A 117 -1.74 -14.14 3.73
CA HIS A 117 -2.86 -14.57 2.90
C HIS A 117 -4.15 -14.69 3.72
N ARG A 118 -5.31 -14.57 3.07
CA ARG A 118 -6.59 -14.84 3.73
C ARG A 118 -6.75 -16.35 3.98
N ILE A 119 -7.47 -16.68 5.05
CA ILE A 119 -7.77 -18.06 5.44
C ILE A 119 -8.80 -18.68 4.49
N ASP A 120 -9.84 -17.92 4.15
CA ASP A 120 -10.96 -18.35 3.31
C ASP A 120 -10.64 -18.34 1.81
N ASP A 121 -9.74 -17.45 1.39
CA ASP A 121 -9.25 -17.36 0.01
C ASP A 121 -7.74 -17.09 -0.04
N PRO A 122 -6.91 -18.14 -0.09
CA PRO A 122 -5.45 -17.99 -0.18
C PRO A 122 -4.94 -17.33 -1.47
N SER A 123 -5.79 -17.11 -2.49
CA SER A 123 -5.40 -16.34 -3.67
C SER A 123 -5.24 -14.85 -3.35
N VAL A 124 -5.94 -14.37 -2.32
CA VAL A 124 -5.74 -13.02 -1.76
C VAL A 124 -4.53 -13.05 -0.85
N ARG A 125 -3.36 -12.71 -1.41
CA ARG A 125 -2.07 -12.83 -0.74
C ARG A 125 -1.08 -11.75 -1.15
N PHE A 126 -0.05 -11.58 -0.32
CA PHE A 126 1.09 -10.73 -0.60
C PHE A 126 2.28 -11.08 0.27
N TYR A 127 3.48 -10.75 -0.19
CA TYR A 127 4.70 -10.85 0.59
C TYR A 127 5.05 -9.49 1.17
N SER A 128 5.48 -9.45 2.43
CA SER A 128 6.00 -8.20 3.01
C SER A 128 7.00 -8.47 4.12
N ASN A 129 8.03 -7.64 4.18
CA ASN A 129 9.00 -7.59 5.27
C ASN A 129 8.64 -6.52 6.33
N THR A 130 7.56 -5.75 6.11
CA THR A 130 7.22 -4.56 6.88
C THR A 130 5.80 -4.67 7.45
N PRO A 131 5.64 -5.11 8.71
CA PRO A 131 4.34 -5.24 9.36
C PRO A 131 3.52 -3.95 9.39
N SER A 132 4.18 -2.79 9.43
CA SER A 132 3.51 -1.48 9.45
C SER A 132 2.93 -1.03 8.10
N ILE A 133 3.10 -1.83 7.04
CA ILE A 133 2.34 -1.76 5.77
C ILE A 133 1.36 -2.93 5.72
N ALA A 134 1.87 -4.15 5.97
CA ALA A 134 1.11 -5.38 5.84
C ALA A 134 -0.14 -5.44 6.73
N VAL A 135 0.01 -5.19 8.04
CA VAL A 135 -1.08 -5.33 9.01
C VAL A 135 -2.20 -4.33 8.72
N PRO A 136 -1.94 -3.02 8.49
CA PRO A 136 -2.98 -2.10 8.06
C PRO A 136 -3.75 -2.57 6.83
N THR A 137 -3.07 -3.13 5.81
CA THR A 137 -3.73 -3.66 4.61
C THR A 137 -4.72 -4.76 4.96
N THR A 138 -4.37 -5.69 5.86
CA THR A 138 -5.26 -6.79 6.27
C THR A 138 -6.56 -6.33 6.94
N HIS A 139 -6.50 -5.21 7.67
CA HIS A 139 -7.66 -4.58 8.30
C HIS A 139 -8.45 -3.73 7.31
N ALA A 140 -7.77 -2.99 6.43
CA ALA A 140 -8.40 -2.19 5.38
C ALA A 140 -9.26 -3.05 4.44
N MET A 141 -8.81 -4.28 4.14
CA MET A 141 -9.53 -5.24 3.30
C MET A 141 -10.80 -5.84 3.94
N GLN A 142 -11.17 -5.43 5.16
CA GLN A 142 -12.47 -5.77 5.76
C GLN A 142 -13.56 -4.75 5.40
N ASP A 143 -13.16 -3.54 5.00
CA ASP A 143 -14.07 -2.53 4.48
C ASP A 143 -14.31 -2.78 2.98
N ASP A 144 -15.44 -2.31 2.46
CA ASP A 144 -15.60 -2.13 1.01
C ASP A 144 -14.58 -1.08 0.50
N LEU A 145 -13.98 -1.34 -0.66
CA LEU A 145 -12.92 -0.49 -1.20
C LEU A 145 -13.41 0.93 -1.51
N GLU A 146 -14.62 1.09 -2.04
CA GLU A 146 -15.17 2.42 -2.36
C GLU A 146 -15.55 3.17 -1.09
N ASP A 147 -16.05 2.49 -0.06
CA ASP A 147 -16.30 3.12 1.24
C ASP A 147 -15.01 3.53 1.94
N LEU A 148 -13.94 2.74 1.84
CA LEU A 148 -12.61 3.12 2.30
C LEU A 148 -12.08 4.34 1.53
N LEU A 149 -12.22 4.34 0.20
CA LEU A 149 -11.86 5.48 -0.66
C LEU A 149 -12.58 6.74 -0.21
N LYS A 150 -13.90 6.70 0.02
CA LYS A 150 -14.67 7.86 0.50
C LYS A 150 -14.10 8.43 1.82
N LYS A 151 -13.65 7.58 2.75
CA LYS A 151 -13.01 8.04 4.00
C LYS A 151 -11.73 8.84 3.74
N TYR A 152 -10.99 8.51 2.68
CA TYR A 152 -9.79 9.24 2.27
C TYR A 152 -10.07 10.43 1.35
N MET A 153 -11.26 10.53 0.76
CA MET A 153 -11.62 11.64 -0.14
C MET A 153 -12.37 12.79 0.56
N ALA A 154 -12.54 12.70 1.89
CA ALA A 154 -13.20 13.69 2.73
C ALA A 154 -12.52 15.07 2.73
#